data_AF-A0A437LPN0-F1
#
_entry.id   AF-A0A437LPN0-F1
#
_cell.length_a   1.000
_cell.length_b   1.000
_cell.length_c   1.000
_cell.angle_alpha   90.00
_cell.angle_beta   90.00
_cell.angle_gamma   90.00
#
_symmetry.space_group_name_H-M   'P 1'
#
loop_
_entity.id
_entity.type
_entity.pdbx_description
1 polymer ?
#
loop_
_entity_poly.entity_id
_entity_poly.type
_entity_poly.pdbx_seq_one_letter_code
_entity_poly.pdbx_strand_id
1 'polypeptide(L)'
;MPLPIRLALAALRACVAGVAVAVTAWVSLAGPTPQERAALDLASGVPTGDDRAALRSMRLAGAAMAVAPEMAVALVLSRAPAGVTAADVERAYRRIAAGDRVPPMAQPTPTEHAARATPARRDIGARFLTPGG
;
A
#
# COMPACT_ATOMS: atom_id res chain seq x y z
N MET A 1 -29.65 6.19 16.66
CA MET A 1 -29.39 4.97 15.86
C MET A 1 -29.85 3.75 16.65
N PRO A 2 -30.71 2.89 16.08
CA PRO A 2 -31.21 1.70 16.76
C PRO A 2 -30.10 0.67 17.02
N LEU A 3 -30.21 -0.05 18.14
CA LEU A 3 -29.26 -1.07 18.62
C LEU A 3 -28.85 -2.14 17.57
N PRO A 4 -29.75 -2.68 16.71
CA PRO A 4 -29.37 -3.63 15.66
C PRO A 4 -28.39 -3.04 14.62
N ILE A 5 -28.51 -1.75 14.28
CA ILE A 5 -27.61 -1.11 13.30
C ILE A 5 -26.19 -0.97 13.87
N ARG A 6 -26.08 -0.70 15.18
CA ARG A 6 -24.77 -0.63 15.85
C ARG A 6 -24.08 -1.99 15.86
N LEU A 7 -24.81 -3.06 16.16
CA LEU A 7 -24.29 -4.42 16.14
C LEU A 7 -23.86 -4.84 14.73
N ALA A 8 -24.68 -4.56 13.71
CA ALA A 8 -24.34 -4.85 12.32
C ALA A 8 -23.06 -4.13 11.86
N LEU A 9 -22.92 -2.85 12.20
CA LEU A 9 -21.72 -2.07 11.89
C LEU A 9 -20.48 -2.58 12.66
N ALA A 10 -20.65 -3.01 13.91
CA ALA A 10 -19.56 -3.59 14.69
C ALA A 10 -19.11 -4.94 14.10
N ALA A 11 -20.05 -5.81 13.72
CA ALA A 11 -19.77 -7.09 13.09
C ALA A 11 -19.05 -6.91 11.75
N LEU A 12 -19.51 -5.97 10.92
CA LEU A 12 -18.84 -5.64 9.66
C LEU A 12 -17.39 -5.18 9.88
N ARG A 13 -17.16 -4.28 10.85
CA ARG A 13 -15.80 -3.83 11.19
C ARG A 13 -14.91 -4.97 11.67
N ALA A 14 -15.44 -5.85 12.52
CA ALA A 14 -14.70 -7.02 12.99
C ALA A 14 -14.34 -7.97 11.84
N CYS A 15 -15.27 -8.18 10.90
CA CYS A 15 -15.03 -8.98 9.70
C CYS A 15 -13.91 -8.38 8.84
N VAL A 16 -13.97 -7.07 8.56
CA VAL A 16 -12.93 -6.36 7.80
C VAL A 16 -11.56 -6.48 8.48
N ALA A 17 -11.50 -6.27 9.79
CA ALA A 17 -10.26 -6.42 10.55
C ALA A 17 -9.73 -7.86 10.51
N GLY A 18 -10.61 -8.86 10.66
CA GLY A 18 -10.25 -10.28 10.57
C GLY A 18 -9.67 -10.64 9.20
N VAL A 19 -10.30 -10.18 8.12
CA VAL A 19 -9.79 -10.38 6.75
C VAL A 19 -8.42 -9.71 6.58
N ALA A 20 -8.25 -8.47 7.04
CA ALA A 20 -6.97 -7.77 6.94
C ALA A 20 -5.85 -8.50 7.68
N VAL A 21 -6.13 -9.02 8.88
CA VAL A 21 -5.17 -9.83 9.65
C VAL A 21 -4.85 -11.14 8.92
N ALA A 22 -5.86 -11.85 8.42
CA ALA A 22 -5.67 -13.11 7.70
C ALA A 22 -4.82 -12.92 6.44
N VAL A 23 -5.07 -11.87 5.65
CA VAL A 23 -4.28 -11.54 4.46
C VAL A 23 -2.85 -11.18 4.85
N THR A 24 -2.66 -10.36 5.89
CA THR A 24 -1.32 -9.97 6.36
C THR A 24 -0.52 -11.19 6.84
N ALA A 25 -1.17 -12.08 7.58
CA ALA A 25 -0.57 -13.33 8.04
C ALA A 25 -0.18 -14.21 6.85
N TRP A 26 -1.09 -14.42 5.89
CA TRP A 26 -0.81 -15.22 4.70
C TRP A 26 0.36 -14.67 3.89
N VAL A 27 0.37 -13.36 3.63
CA VAL A 27 1.44 -12.68 2.88
C VAL A 27 2.80 -12.78 3.59
N SER A 28 2.83 -12.81 4.92
CA SER A 28 4.07 -12.78 5.71
C SER A 28 4.60 -14.16 6.11
N LEU A 29 3.72 -15.14 6.33
CA LEU A 29 4.06 -16.41 6.95
C LEU A 29 3.95 -17.60 6.00
N ALA A 30 3.12 -17.52 4.95
CA ALA A 30 2.97 -18.65 4.04
C ALA A 30 4.24 -18.82 3.20
N GLY A 31 4.80 -20.04 3.20
CA GLY A 31 5.93 -20.39 2.34
C GLY A 31 5.59 -20.22 0.86
N PRO A 32 6.58 -20.04 -0.01
CA PRO A 32 6.35 -19.88 -1.45
C PRO A 32 5.86 -21.18 -2.08
N THR A 33 4.82 -21.09 -2.89
CA THR A 33 4.30 -22.21 -3.69
C THR A 33 5.26 -22.54 -4.85
N PRO A 34 5.19 -23.73 -5.46
CA PRO A 34 6.03 -24.07 -6.61
C PRO A 34 5.89 -23.07 -7.76
N GLN A 35 4.67 -22.56 -8.00
CA GLN A 35 4.41 -21.57 -9.04
C GLN A 35 5.06 -20.21 -8.70
N GLU A 36 4.98 -19.77 -7.44
CA GLU A 36 5.63 -18.53 -6.98
C GLU A 36 7.16 -18.63 -7.04
N ARG A 37 7.72 -19.81 -6.72
CA ARG A 37 9.16 -20.07 -6.87
C ARG A 37 9.61 -19.97 -8.31
N ALA A 38 8.86 -20.57 -9.24
CA ALA A 38 9.16 -20.50 -10.67
C ALA A 38 9.02 -19.07 -11.20
N ALA A 39 7.99 -18.34 -10.79
CA ALA A 39 7.74 -16.97 -11.22
C ALA A 39 8.84 -15.98 -10.79
N LEU A 40 9.40 -16.16 -9.60
CA LEU A 40 10.40 -15.26 -9.03
C LEU A 40 11.86 -15.77 -9.17
N ASP A 41 12.04 -16.92 -9.81
CA ASP A 41 13.32 -17.64 -9.93
C ASP A 41 14.00 -17.83 -8.57
N LEU A 42 13.23 -18.35 -7.61
CA LEU A 42 13.71 -18.55 -6.24
C LEU A 42 14.59 -19.79 -6.16
N ALA A 43 15.78 -19.63 -5.58
CA ALA A 43 16.65 -20.75 -5.26
C ALA A 43 15.96 -21.77 -4.33
N SER A 44 16.35 -23.03 -4.45
CA SER A 44 15.91 -24.09 -3.54
C SER A 44 16.53 -23.88 -2.15
N GLY A 45 15.83 -23.13 -1.29
CA GLY A 45 16.32 -22.78 0.04
C GLY A 45 15.40 -21.83 0.78
N VAL A 46 15.88 -21.31 1.91
CA VAL A 46 15.17 -20.27 2.67
C VAL A 46 15.21 -18.97 1.86
N PRO A 47 14.06 -18.33 1.57
CA PRO A 47 14.04 -17.08 0.80
C PRO A 47 14.85 -16.00 1.51
N THR A 48 15.56 -15.17 0.74
CA THR A 48 16.25 -13.99 1.26
C THR A 48 15.24 -12.90 1.67
N GLY A 49 15.74 -11.79 2.25
CA GLY A 49 14.89 -10.63 2.55
C GLY A 49 14.22 -10.06 1.31
N ASP A 50 14.96 -10.00 0.20
CA ASP A 50 14.49 -9.47 -1.08
C ASP A 50 13.49 -10.41 -1.74
N ASP A 51 13.72 -11.72 -1.68
CA ASP A 51 12.77 -12.73 -2.16
C ASP A 51 11.44 -12.63 -1.41
N ARG A 52 11.49 -12.44 -0.08
CA ARG A 52 10.28 -12.19 0.72
C ARG A 52 9.60 -10.89 0.33
N ALA A 53 10.34 -9.84 0.00
CA ALA A 53 9.73 -8.59 -0.48
C ALA A 53 9.02 -8.80 -1.82
N ALA A 54 9.66 -9.49 -2.77
CA ALA A 54 9.12 -9.80 -4.08
C ALA A 54 7.87 -10.69 -4.01
N LEU A 55 7.91 -11.75 -3.18
CA LEU A 55 6.75 -12.61 -2.90
C LEU A 55 5.57 -11.83 -2.34
N ARG A 56 5.83 -10.91 -1.40
CA ARG A 56 4.78 -10.07 -0.82
C ARG A 56 4.16 -9.15 -1.86
N SER A 57 4.98 -8.48 -2.69
CA SER A 57 4.45 -7.64 -3.77
C SER A 57 3.63 -8.43 -4.78
N MET A 58 4.10 -9.61 -5.19
CA MET A 58 3.40 -10.49 -6.12
C MET A 58 2.03 -10.91 -5.57
N ARG A 59 1.99 -11.38 -4.32
CA ARG A 59 0.75 -11.79 -3.64
C ARG A 59 -0.23 -10.65 -3.44
N LEU A 60 0.25 -9.48 -3.00
CA LEU A 60 -0.61 -8.31 -2.81
C LEU A 60 -1.17 -7.78 -4.13
N ALA A 61 -0.35 -7.75 -5.19
CA ALA A 61 -0.81 -7.37 -6.52
C ALA A 61 -1.86 -8.34 -7.07
N GLY A 62 -1.63 -9.64 -6.93
CA GLY A 62 -2.60 -10.67 -7.31
C GLY A 62 -3.91 -10.56 -6.53
N ALA A 63 -3.83 -10.39 -5.21
CA ALA A 63 -5.02 -10.22 -4.36
C ALA A 63 -5.80 -8.94 -4.72
N ALA A 64 -5.12 -7.82 -4.97
CA ALA A 64 -5.77 -6.57 -5.37
C ALA A 64 -6.54 -6.73 -6.69
N MET A 65 -5.93 -7.38 -7.69
CA MET A 65 -6.55 -7.62 -8.98
C MET A 65 -7.68 -8.66 -8.94
N ALA A 66 -7.62 -9.63 -8.03
CA ALA A 66 -8.66 -10.64 -7.88
C ALA A 66 -9.89 -10.13 -7.11
N VAL A 67 -9.69 -9.29 -6.09
CA VAL A 67 -10.76 -8.86 -5.19
C VAL A 67 -11.45 -7.58 -5.67
N ALA A 68 -10.67 -6.56 -6.06
CA ALA A 68 -11.22 -5.24 -6.39
C ALA A 68 -10.30 -4.47 -7.36
N PRO A 69 -10.23 -4.91 -8.63
CA PRO A 69 -9.29 -4.35 -9.61
C PRO A 69 -9.53 -2.86 -9.86
N GLU A 70 -10.78 -2.42 -10.03
CA GLU A 70 -11.09 -1.02 -10.28
C GLU A 70 -10.71 -0.11 -9.11
N MET A 71 -10.97 -0.56 -7.88
CA MET A 71 -10.63 0.19 -6.67
C MET A 71 -9.12 0.26 -6.48
N ALA A 72 -8.40 -0.83 -6.75
CA ALA A 72 -6.93 -0.84 -6.69
C ALA A 72 -6.33 0.16 -7.69
N VAL A 73 -6.81 0.15 -8.94
CA VAL A 73 -6.36 1.10 -9.97
C VAL A 73 -6.71 2.53 -9.59
N ALA A 74 -7.94 2.79 -9.14
CA ALA A 74 -8.39 4.13 -8.74
C ALA A 74 -7.55 4.70 -7.58
N LEU A 75 -7.22 3.86 -6.59
CA LEU A 75 -6.38 4.29 -5.47
C LEU A 75 -4.97 4.67 -5.92
N VAL A 76 -4.38 3.93 -6.86
CA VAL A 76 -3.05 4.28 -7.39
C VAL A 76 -3.13 5.55 -8.24
N LEU A 77 -4.12 5.67 -9.13
CA LEU A 77 -4.32 6.87 -9.95
C LEU A 77 -4.53 8.13 -9.11
N SER A 78 -5.20 8.03 -7.96
CA SER A 78 -5.40 9.16 -7.04
C SER A 78 -4.09 9.77 -6.51
N ARG A 79 -2.96 9.04 -6.63
CA ARG A 79 -1.63 9.45 -6.16
C ARG A 79 -0.59 9.47 -7.28
N ALA A 80 -0.97 9.08 -8.50
CA ALA A 80 -0.05 8.95 -9.61
C ALA A 80 0.31 10.32 -10.20
N PRO A 81 1.52 10.47 -10.75
CA PRO A 81 1.89 11.66 -11.50
C PRO A 81 1.01 11.82 -12.75
N ALA A 82 0.90 13.06 -13.23
CA ALA A 82 0.15 13.37 -14.44
C ALA A 82 0.72 12.56 -15.63
N GLY A 83 -0.17 11.95 -16.41
CA GLY A 83 0.18 11.13 -17.58
C GLY A 83 0.15 9.61 -17.37
N VAL A 84 -0.03 9.13 -16.13
CA VAL A 84 -0.24 7.70 -15.86
C VAL A 84 -1.69 7.32 -16.14
N THR A 85 -1.91 6.27 -16.95
CA THR A 85 -3.26 5.80 -17.28
C THR A 85 -3.68 4.60 -16.45
N ALA A 86 -4.99 4.35 -16.37
CA ALA A 86 -5.55 3.15 -15.74
C ALA A 86 -4.97 1.85 -16.32
N ALA A 87 -4.80 1.81 -17.65
CA ALA A 87 -4.22 0.67 -18.35
C ALA A 87 -2.76 0.42 -17.96
N ASP A 88 -1.98 1.47 -17.68
CA ASP A 88 -0.58 1.34 -17.25
C ASP A 88 -0.50 0.76 -15.83
N VAL A 89 -1.36 1.24 -14.92
CA VAL A 89 -1.46 0.73 -13.56
C VAL A 89 -1.90 -0.74 -13.57
N GLU A 90 -2.92 -1.07 -14.35
CA GLU A 90 -3.39 -2.45 -14.47
C GLU A 90 -2.30 -3.38 -15.05
N ARG A 91 -1.60 -2.92 -16.09
CA ARG A 91 -0.48 -3.66 -16.67
C ARG A 91 0.65 -3.86 -15.67
N ALA A 92 0.94 -2.85 -14.84
CA ALA A 92 1.93 -2.96 -13.76
C ALA A 92 1.50 -3.99 -12.71
N TYR A 93 0.25 -3.95 -12.24
CA TYR A 93 -0.27 -4.94 -11.29
C TYR A 93 -0.20 -6.38 -11.84
N ARG A 94 -0.58 -6.59 -13.11
CA ARG A 94 -0.47 -7.91 -13.75
C ARG A 94 0.97 -8.39 -13.85
N ARG A 95 1.92 -7.51 -14.18
CA ARG A 95 3.36 -7.85 -14.22
C ARG A 95 3.89 -8.24 -12.84
N ILE A 96 3.58 -7.44 -11.81
CA ILE A 96 3.98 -7.75 -10.43
C ILE A 96 3.39 -9.09 -9.99
N ALA A 97 2.11 -9.34 -10.28
CA ALA A 97 1.45 -10.60 -9.96
C ALA A 97 2.02 -11.80 -10.72
N ALA A 98 2.59 -11.58 -11.90
CA ALA A 98 3.29 -12.61 -12.69
C ALA A 98 4.72 -12.88 -12.21
N GLY A 99 5.25 -12.10 -11.26
CA GLY A 99 6.62 -12.23 -10.77
C GLY A 99 7.66 -11.44 -11.56
N ASP A 100 7.24 -10.60 -12.52
CA ASP A 100 8.17 -9.67 -13.16
C ASP A 100 8.73 -8.73 -12.09
N ARG A 101 10.05 -8.75 -11.91
CA ARG A 101 10.74 -7.79 -11.04
C ARG A 101 10.56 -6.41 -11.65
N VAL A 102 9.61 -5.63 -11.12
CA VAL A 102 9.54 -4.20 -11.42
C VAL A 102 10.86 -3.60 -10.96
N PRO A 103 11.69 -3.03 -11.86
CA PRO A 103 12.90 -2.34 -11.43
C PRO A 103 12.49 -1.27 -10.43
N PRO A 104 13.28 -1.06 -9.34
CA PRO A 104 12.95 -0.03 -8.39
C PRO A 104 12.84 1.30 -9.14
N MET A 105 11.62 1.82 -9.29
CA MET A 105 11.46 3.23 -9.62
C MET A 105 12.22 3.97 -8.53
N ALA A 106 13.23 4.75 -8.93
CA ALA A 106 14.05 5.54 -8.04
C ALA A 106 13.15 6.16 -6.98
N GLN A 107 13.33 5.74 -5.72
CA GLN A 107 12.62 6.37 -4.62
C GLN A 107 12.90 7.87 -4.72
N PRO A 108 11.88 8.74 -4.66
CA PRO A 108 12.14 10.16 -4.51
C PRO A 108 13.00 10.31 -3.26
N THR A 109 14.21 10.83 -3.44
CA THR A 109 15.19 10.99 -2.36
C THR A 109 14.57 11.77 -1.20
N PRO A 110 14.98 11.53 0.06
CA PRO A 110 14.39 12.15 1.26
C PRO A 110 14.24 13.69 1.18
N THR A 111 15.07 14.34 0.37
CA THR A 111 15.05 15.77 0.06
C THR A 111 13.73 16.25 -0.56
N GLU A 112 13.05 15.40 -1.34
CA GLU A 112 11.81 15.76 -2.05
C GLU A 112 10.58 15.76 -1.12
N HIS A 113 10.59 14.92 -0.09
CA HIS A 113 9.58 14.96 0.99
C HIS A 113 9.79 16.16 1.92
N ALA A 114 11.04 16.54 2.19
CA ALA A 114 11.35 17.73 2.99
C ALA A 114 10.93 19.03 2.28
N ALA A 115 11.07 19.12 0.96
CA ALA A 115 10.66 20.30 0.18
C ALA A 115 9.13 20.50 0.17
N ARG A 116 8.34 19.40 0.23
CA ARG A 116 6.86 19.48 0.25
C ARG A 116 6.29 19.75 1.65
N ALA A 117 7.09 19.56 2.71
CA ALA A 117 6.74 19.86 4.08
C ALA A 117 7.21 21.26 4.51
N THR A 118 6.79 22.30 3.79
CA THR A 118 6.83 23.66 4.35
C THR A 118 5.56 23.85 5.18
N PRO A 119 5.61 23.93 6.53
CA PRO A 119 4.41 24.21 7.28
C PRO A 119 4.00 25.66 7.02
N ALA A 120 2.79 25.86 6.52
CA ALA A 120 2.12 27.14 6.56
C ALA A 120 2.08 27.60 8.03
N ARG A 121 2.94 28.57 8.36
CA ARG A 121 2.96 29.25 9.65
C ARG A 121 1.61 29.94 9.83
N ARG A 122 0.72 29.31 10.59
CA ARG A 122 -0.51 29.92 11.07
C ARG A 122 -0.13 31.00 12.08
N ASP A 123 -0.05 32.24 11.62
CA ASP A 123 -0.08 33.40 12.51
C ASP A 123 -1.50 33.55 13.07
N ILE A 124 -1.76 32.88 14.19
CA ILE A 124 -2.93 33.14 15.04
C ILE A 124 -2.42 33.64 16.39
N GLY A 125 -2.50 34.96 16.53
CA GLY A 125 -2.80 35.70 17.76
C GLY A 125 -2.23 35.23 19.10
N ALA A 126 -1.23 35.96 19.58
CA ALA A 126 -1.12 36.30 20.99
C ALA A 126 -0.66 37.76 21.13
N ARG A 127 -1.63 38.68 21.20
CA ARG A 127 -1.46 39.94 21.95
C ARG A 127 -1.05 39.54 23.36
N PHE A 128 0.07 40.01 23.91
CA PHE A 128 0.20 40.41 25.32
C PHE A 128 1.56 41.09 25.56
N LEU A 129 1.48 42.32 26.10
CA LEU A 129 2.46 43.03 26.92
C LEU A 129 3.59 43.83 26.21
N THR A 130 3.28 45.09 25.93
CA THR A 130 4.15 46.24 26.25
C THR A 130 3.40 47.07 27.28
N PRO A 131 4.03 47.45 28.40
CA PRO A 131 4.47 48.85 28.59
C PRO A 131 5.91 48.86 29.15
N GLY A 132 6.82 49.73 28.70
CA GLY A 132 6.79 51.18 28.87
C GLY A 132 7.92 51.55 29.84
N GLY A 133 8.94 52.24 29.34
CA GLY A 133 10.13 52.69 30.07
C GLY A 133 11.22 53.13 29.09
#